data_AF-A0A329SNI1-F1
#
_entry.id   AF-A0A329SNI1-F1
#
_cell.length_a   1.000
_cell.length_b   1.000
_cell.length_c   1.000
_cell.angle_alpha   90.00
_cell.angle_beta   90.00
_cell.angle_gamma   90.00
#
_symmetry.space_group_name_H-M   'P 1'
#
loop_
_entity.id
_entity.type
_entity.pdbx_description
1 polymer ?
#
loop_
_entity_poly.entity_id
_entity_poly.type
_entity_poly.pdbx_seq_one_letter_code
_entity_poly.pdbx_strand_id
1 'polypeptide(L)'
;MEGNAACVDAIYDAVKAHEAYQNDFSGKPILIVLNNAPAHSQTEGLVRQSSDLVLLRLGPYSPMCNPIEGCFSALKTKIKSYLALRHDKMLGVPRGQMKNCACSFSRRQLSIAWLA
;
A
#
# COMPACT_ATOMS: atom_id res chain seq x y z
N MET A 1 -19.81 3.11 6.38
CA MET A 1 -18.76 2.27 5.76
C MET A 1 -18.90 2.18 4.23
N GLU A 2 -19.79 2.95 3.59
CA GLU A 2 -19.96 3.00 2.12
C GLU A 2 -18.70 3.45 1.35
N GLY A 3 -17.81 4.23 1.98
CA GLY A 3 -16.61 4.75 1.32
C GLY A 3 -15.66 3.68 0.77
N ASN A 4 -15.62 2.48 1.38
CA ASN A 4 -14.75 1.40 0.90
C ASN A 4 -15.30 0.77 -0.38
N ALA A 5 -16.61 0.58 -0.48
CA ALA A 5 -17.24 0.07 -1.70
C ALA A 5 -17.12 1.07 -2.84
N ALA A 6 -17.42 2.35 -2.57
CA ALA A 6 -17.25 3.41 -3.56
C ALA A 6 -15.79 3.54 -4.05
N CYS A 7 -14.81 3.32 -3.15
CA CYS A 7 -13.40 3.28 -3.52
C CYS A 7 -13.08 2.11 -4.47
N VAL A 8 -13.61 0.92 -4.20
CA VAL A 8 -13.45 -0.26 -5.07
C VAL A 8 -14.08 -0.02 -6.45
N ASP A 9 -15.28 0.57 -6.49
CA ASP A 9 -15.95 0.92 -7.75
C ASP A 9 -15.12 1.95 -8.56
N ALA A 10 -14.60 2.98 -7.89
CA ALA A 10 -13.73 3.97 -8.52
C ALA A 10 -12.43 3.36 -9.05
N ILE A 11 -11.83 2.40 -8.33
CA ILE A 11 -10.65 1.66 -8.80
C ILE A 11 -11.01 0.84 -10.03
N TYR A 12 -12.15 0.13 -10.02
CA TYR A 12 -12.60 -0.64 -11.17
C TYR A 12 -12.78 0.24 -12.41
N ASP A 13 -13.47 1.37 -12.28
CA ASP A 13 -13.69 2.30 -13.40
C ASP A 13 -12.37 2.90 -13.90
N ALA A 14 -11.43 3.23 -12.99
CA ALA A 14 -10.10 3.71 -13.36
C ALA A 14 -9.27 2.65 -14.08
N VAL A 15 -9.31 1.38 -13.64
CA VAL A 15 -8.62 0.27 -14.32
C VAL A 15 -9.22 0.04 -15.71
N LYS A 16 -10.55 0.06 -15.83
CA LYS A 16 -11.23 -0.03 -17.14
C LYS A 16 -10.85 1.11 -18.07
N ALA A 17 -10.69 2.33 -17.58
CA ALA A 17 -10.28 3.47 -18.39
C ALA A 17 -8.77 3.46 -18.75
N HIS A 18 -7.95 2.64 -18.07
CA HIS A 18 -6.51 2.66 -18.24
C HIS A 18 -6.08 2.07 -19.60
N GLU A 19 -5.22 2.77 -20.33
CA GLU A 19 -4.76 2.37 -21.67
C GLU A 19 -4.14 0.97 -21.70
N ALA A 20 -3.29 0.63 -20.73
CA ALA A 20 -2.71 -0.72 -20.65
C ALA A 20 -3.79 -1.81 -20.51
N TYR A 21 -4.87 -1.55 -19.77
CA TYR A 21 -5.98 -2.50 -19.68
C TYR A 21 -6.69 -2.62 -21.02
N GLN A 22 -6.99 -1.50 -21.68
CA GLN A 22 -7.67 -1.47 -22.97
C GLN A 22 -6.87 -2.18 -24.08
N ASN A 23 -5.55 -2.05 -24.06
CA ASN A 23 -4.68 -2.63 -25.09
C ASN A 23 -4.40 -4.11 -24.86
N ASP A 24 -4.12 -4.52 -23.62
CA ASP A 24 -3.52 -5.84 -23.34
C ASP A 24 -4.42 -6.77 -22.50
N PHE A 25 -5.46 -6.23 -21.87
CA PHE A 25 -6.29 -6.93 -20.90
C PHE A 25 -7.80 -6.77 -21.13
N SER A 26 -8.23 -6.18 -22.26
CA SER A 26 -9.63 -6.00 -22.60
C SER A 26 -10.36 -7.34 -22.59
N GLY A 27 -11.49 -7.41 -21.88
CA GLY A 27 -12.30 -8.63 -21.76
C GLY A 27 -11.80 -9.65 -20.74
N LYS A 28 -10.64 -9.44 -20.10
CA LYS A 28 -10.20 -10.25 -18.95
C LYS A 28 -10.87 -9.75 -17.67
N PRO A 29 -11.20 -10.66 -16.73
CA PRO A 29 -11.76 -10.27 -15.45
C PRO A 29 -10.75 -9.43 -14.65
N ILE A 30 -11.25 -8.40 -13.97
CA ILE A 30 -10.49 -7.55 -13.06
C ILE A 30 -10.59 -8.16 -11.67
N LEU A 31 -9.44 -8.50 -11.10
CA LEU A 31 -9.34 -9.03 -9.75
C LEU A 31 -8.86 -7.94 -8.78
N ILE A 32 -9.68 -7.62 -7.78
CA ILE A 32 -9.32 -6.67 -6.72
C ILE A 32 -9.07 -7.47 -5.44
N VAL A 33 -7.87 -7.31 -4.87
CA VAL A 33 -7.43 -8.01 -3.67
C VAL A 33 -7.69 -7.14 -2.45
N LEU A 34 -8.44 -7.67 -1.48
CA LEU A 34 -8.71 -7.05 -0.19
C LEU A 34 -8.01 -7.84 0.92
N ASN A 35 -7.40 -7.14 1.89
CA ASN A 35 -6.91 -7.81 3.09
C ASN A 35 -8.08 -8.08 4.07
N ASN A 36 -7.82 -8.89 5.11
CA ASN A 36 -8.85 -9.26 6.07
C ASN A 36 -9.16 -8.20 7.15
N ALA A 37 -8.81 -6.92 6.95
CA ALA A 37 -9.04 -5.91 7.98
C ALA A 37 -10.54 -5.75 8.27
N PRO A 38 -10.97 -5.51 9.53
CA PRO A 38 -12.40 -5.39 9.87
C PRO A 38 -13.16 -4.35 9.04
N ALA A 39 -12.46 -3.28 8.62
CA ALA A 39 -13.00 -2.24 7.75
C ALA A 39 -13.50 -2.76 6.39
N HIS A 40 -12.98 -3.90 5.91
CA HIS A 40 -13.39 -4.50 4.64
C HIS A 40 -14.52 -5.51 4.75
N SER A 41 -14.95 -5.87 5.97
CA SER A 41 -15.88 -6.98 6.24
C SER A 41 -17.23 -6.93 5.50
N GLN A 42 -17.66 -5.75 5.05
CA GLN A 42 -18.92 -5.54 4.33
C GLN A 42 -18.71 -5.16 2.85
N THR A 43 -17.46 -5.04 2.39
CA THR A 43 -17.15 -4.46 1.07
C THR A 43 -17.71 -5.35 -0.05
N GLU A 44 -17.61 -6.67 0.11
CA GLU A 44 -18.04 -7.64 -0.91
C GLU A 44 -19.55 -7.59 -1.18
N GLY A 45 -20.35 -7.24 -0.17
CA GLY A 45 -21.81 -7.12 -0.31
C GLY A 45 -22.29 -5.74 -0.80
N LEU A 46 -21.42 -4.73 -0.78
CA LEU A 46 -21.77 -3.33 -1.11
C LEU A 46 -21.23 -2.87 -2.47
N VAL A 47 -20.21 -3.54 -3.00
CA VAL A 47 -19.60 -3.23 -4.30
C VAL A 47 -20.55 -3.53 -5.45
N ARG A 48 -20.47 -2.74 -6.53
CA ARG A 48 -21.26 -2.96 -7.75
C ARG A 48 -21.02 -4.36 -8.29
N GLN A 49 -22.10 -5.10 -8.51
CA GLN A 49 -22.04 -6.39 -9.17
C GLN A 49 -21.67 -6.20 -10.65
N SER A 50 -20.64 -6.88 -11.12
CA SER A 50 -20.20 -6.88 -12.51
C SER A 50 -19.66 -8.27 -12.84
N SER A 51 -20.03 -8.81 -14.00
CA SER A 51 -19.70 -10.20 -14.39
C SER A 51 -18.20 -10.45 -14.55
N ASP A 52 -17.42 -9.39 -14.71
CA ASP A 52 -15.98 -9.40 -14.91
C ASP A 52 -15.21 -8.78 -13.73
N LEU A 53 -15.86 -8.50 -12.60
CA LEU A 53 -15.20 -8.07 -11.37
C LEU A 53 -15.15 -9.23 -10.38
N VAL A 54 -13.94 -9.55 -9.91
CA VAL A 54 -13.70 -10.58 -8.90
C VAL A 54 -13.05 -9.96 -7.68
N LEU A 55 -13.71 -10.08 -6.52
CA LEU A 55 -13.16 -9.66 -5.25
C LEU A 55 -12.49 -10.85 -4.56
N LEU A 56 -11.19 -10.73 -4.28
CA LEU A 56 -10.43 -11.74 -3.55
C LEU A 56 -10.09 -11.22 -2.15
N ARG A 57 -10.70 -11.82 -1.14
CA ARG A 57 -10.34 -11.55 0.25
C ARG A 57 -9.26 -12.49 0.74
N LEU A 58 -8.16 -11.92 1.21
CA LEU A 58 -7.06 -12.68 1.77
C LEU A 58 -7.41 -13.22 3.16
N GLY A 59 -6.79 -14.34 3.52
CA GLY A 59 -6.88 -14.89 4.87
C GLY A 59 -6.18 -13.99 5.91
N PRO A 60 -6.48 -14.19 7.20
CA PRO A 60 -5.77 -13.50 8.28
C PRO A 60 -4.25 -13.67 8.15
N TYR A 61 -3.50 -12.64 8.54
CA TYR A 61 -2.02 -12.68 8.64
C TYR A 61 -1.29 -13.12 7.36
N SER A 62 -1.82 -12.76 6.19
CA SER A 62 -1.21 -13.09 4.88
C SER A 62 -0.65 -11.87 4.13
N PRO A 63 0.21 -11.03 4.74
CA PRO A 63 0.75 -9.84 4.07
C PRO A 63 1.65 -10.20 2.88
N MET A 64 2.28 -11.38 2.89
CA MET A 64 3.10 -11.86 1.77
C MET A 64 2.28 -12.09 0.50
N CYS A 65 0.96 -12.26 0.63
CA CYS A 65 0.03 -12.43 -0.48
C CYS A 65 -0.61 -11.10 -0.93
N ASN A 66 -0.30 -9.98 -0.28
CA ASN A 66 -0.85 -8.67 -0.59
C ASN A 66 0.15 -7.85 -1.43
N PRO A 67 -0.10 -7.65 -2.74
CA PRO A 67 0.85 -7.00 -3.62
C PRO A 67 1.16 -5.54 -3.23
N ILE A 68 0.25 -4.86 -2.52
CA ILE A 68 0.48 -3.47 -2.08
C ILE A 68 1.58 -3.33 -1.03
N GLU A 69 1.89 -4.41 -0.30
CA GLU A 69 2.98 -4.42 0.70
C GLU A 69 4.34 -4.14 0.05
N GLY A 70 4.55 -4.68 -1.16
CA GLY A 70 5.77 -4.44 -1.94
C GLY A 70 5.90 -2.96 -2.31
N CYS A 71 4.81 -2.34 -2.77
CA CYS A 71 4.76 -0.92 -3.11
C CYS A 71 5.08 -0.04 -1.89
N PHE A 72 4.47 -0.33 -0.73
CA PHE A 72 4.74 0.42 0.49
C PHE A 72 6.16 0.21 1.01
N SER A 73 6.73 -0.98 0.87
CA SER A 73 8.13 -1.24 1.20
C SER A 73 9.10 -0.40 0.35
N ALA A 74 8.85 -0.33 -0.96
CA ALA A 74 9.63 0.52 -1.87
C ALA A 74 9.51 2.01 -1.52
N LEU A 75 8.28 2.50 -1.29
CA LEU A 75 8.02 3.87 -0.89
C LEU A 75 8.71 4.22 0.43
N LYS A 76 8.55 3.37 1.45
CA LYS A 76 9.18 3.53 2.76
C LYS A 76 10.70 3.61 2.64
N THR A 77 11.30 2.80 1.76
CA THR A 77 12.74 2.83 1.51
C THR A 77 13.18 4.16 0.92
N LYS A 78 12.44 4.70 -0.07
CA LYS A 78 12.74 6.01 -0.66
C LYS A 78 12.60 7.15 0.33
N ILE A 79 11.56 7.13 1.16
CA ILE A 79 11.36 8.14 2.23
C ILE A 79 12.51 8.07 3.23
N LYS A 80 12.86 6.86 3.69
CA LYS A 80 13.99 6.66 4.62
C LYS A 80 15.31 7.15 4.03
N SER A 81 15.61 6.84 2.77
CA SER A 81 16.85 7.29 2.12
C SER A 81 16.88 8.82 2.02
N TYR A 82 15.77 9.44 1.64
CA TYR A 82 15.66 10.89 1.53
C TYR A 82 15.88 11.58 2.89
N LEU A 83 15.29 11.04 3.97
CA LEU A 83 15.46 11.56 5.32
C LEU A 83 16.90 11.37 5.83
N ALA A 84 17.52 10.22 5.58
CA ALA A 84 18.91 9.97 5.97
C ALA A 84 19.88 10.97 5.31
N LEU A 85 19.67 11.29 4.03
CA LEU A 85 20.47 12.29 3.29
C LEU A 85 20.30 13.72 3.85
N ARG A 86 19.15 14.03 4.45
CA ARG A 86 18.84 15.37 4.98
C ARG A 86 18.91 15.45 6.50
N HIS A 87 19.34 14.38 7.16
CA HIS A 87 19.38 14.26 8.61
C HIS A 87 20.19 15.39 9.27
N ASP A 88 21.37 15.72 8.73
CA ASP A 88 22.23 16.81 9.24
C ASP A 88 21.55 18.17 9.20
N LYS A 89 20.77 18.43 8.13
CA LYS A 89 20.03 19.70 7.96
C LYS A 89 18.81 19.76 8.88
N MET A 90 18.20 18.63 9.21
CA MET A 90 17.03 18.55 10.08
C MET A 90 17.38 18.62 11.57
N LEU A 91 18.53 18.08 11.98
CA LEU A 91 18.96 18.09 13.38
C LEU A 91 19.82 19.31 13.76
N GLY A 92 20.15 20.19 12.81
CA GLY A 92 20.95 21.40 13.07
C GLY A 92 22.36 21.12 13.60
N VAL A 93 22.87 19.88 13.46
CA VAL A 93 24.17 19.48 14.01
C VAL A 93 25.28 19.88 13.04
N PRO A 94 26.30 20.65 13.48
CA PRO A 94 27.45 20.99 12.66
C PRO A 94 28.19 19.72 12.20
N ARG A 95 28.51 19.65 10.90
CA ARG A 95 29.29 18.55 10.32
C ARG A 95 30.65 18.46 11.03
N GLY A 96 30.82 17.42 11.85
CA GLY A 96 32.05 17.20 12.62
C GLY A 96 31.88 16.40 13.92
N GLN A 97 30.67 16.33 14.48
CA GLN A 97 30.41 15.57 15.72
C GLN A 97 29.80 14.16 15.51
N MET A 98 29.54 13.75 14.26
CA MET A 98 29.08 12.39 13.94
C MET A 98 30.25 11.39 13.92
N LYS A 99 31.11 11.33 14.95
CA LYS A 99 32.15 10.29 15.02
C LYS A 99 31.70 9.01 15.73
N ASN A 100 30.61 9.00 16.50
CA ASN A 100 30.19 7.80 17.25
C ASN A 100 28.72 7.40 17.13
N CYS A 101 27.90 8.04 16.30
CA CYS A 101 26.46 7.74 16.18
C CYS A 101 26.04 7.13 14.83
N ALA A 102 26.96 6.48 14.12
CA ALA A 102 26.67 5.88 12.81
C ALA A 102 25.86 4.57 12.86
N CYS A 103 25.53 4.03 14.05
CA CYS A 103 24.95 2.68 14.14
C CYS A 103 23.51 2.59 14.70
N SER A 104 22.91 3.68 15.21
CA SER A 104 21.68 3.58 16.00
C SER A 104 20.35 3.80 15.25
N PHE A 105 20.37 4.28 14.00
CA PHE A 105 19.11 4.55 13.26
C PHE A 105 18.65 3.41 12.33
N SER A 106 19.39 2.31 12.21
CA SER A 106 19.05 1.20 11.32
C SER A 106 17.94 0.26 11.85
N ARG A 107 17.52 0.40 13.11
CA ARG A 107 16.57 -0.53 13.77
C ARG A 107 15.40 0.09 14.51
N ARG A 108 14.95 1.30 14.14
CA ARG A 108 13.58 1.69 14.49
C ARG A 108 12.65 1.18 13.40
N GLN A 109 12.15 -0.03 13.62
CA GLN A 109 11.00 -0.56 12.92
C GLN A 109 9.88 0.45 13.11
N LEU A 110 9.62 1.27 12.07
CA LEU A 110 8.32 1.89 11.87
C LEU A 110 7.35 0.71 11.71
N SER A 111 6.92 0.16 12.84
CA SER A 111 5.78 -0.71 12.93
C SER A 111 4.61 0.23 12.70
N ILE A 112 4.12 0.26 11.46
CA ILE A 112 2.74 0.69 11.23
C ILE A 112 1.97 -0.41 11.96
N ALA A 113 1.51 -0.11 13.16
CA ALA A 113 0.65 -0.99 13.91
C ALA A 113 -0.56 -1.25 13.01
N TRP A 114 -0.57 -2.44 12.43
CA TRP A 114 -1.74 -3.03 11.80
C TRP A 114 -2.82 -3.02 12.87
N LEU A 115 -3.78 -2.10 12.74
CA LEU A 115 -4.96 -2.09 13.59
C LEU A 115 -5.71 -3.40 13.31
N ALA A 116 -5.66 -4.26 14.33
CA ALA A 116 -6.49 -5.44 14.49
C ALA A 116 -7.98 -5.09 14.46
#